data_AF-A0A7X3QFF9-F1
#
_entry.id   AF-A0A7X3QFF9-F1
#
_cell.length_a   1.000
_cell.length_b   1.000
_cell.length_c   1.000
_cell.angle_alpha   90.00
_cell.angle_beta   90.00
_cell.angle_gamma   90.00
#
_symmetry.space_group_name_H-M   'P 1'
#
loop_
_entity.id
_entity.type
_entity.pdbx_description
1 polymer ?
#
loop_
_entity_poly.entity_id
_entity_poly.type
_entity_poly.pdbx_seq_one_letter_code
_entity_poly.pdbx_strand_id
1 'polypeptide(L)'
;MLRTLAACIAGVVVSAVPLQAQPAAVEAGGTAQVRAVLDRYCVTCHNGQLRTAGLALDALDVEHVTGHAETWEKVVRKLRARAMPPAGRPRPDEPTYA
;
A
#
# COMPACT_ATOMS: atom_id res chain seq x y z
N MET A 1 -11.60 33.31 -66.30
CA MET A 1 -10.96 32.02 -65.99
C MET A 1 -9.57 32.29 -65.42
N LEU A 2 -9.37 32.17 -64.10
CA LEU A 2 -8.22 31.52 -63.46
C LEU A 2 -8.40 31.61 -61.93
N ARG A 3 -8.46 30.45 -61.27
CA ARG A 3 -8.69 30.27 -59.83
C ARG A 3 -7.35 30.37 -59.11
N THR A 4 -7.18 31.33 -58.19
CA THR A 4 -6.00 31.38 -57.31
C THR A 4 -6.22 30.45 -56.12
N LEU A 5 -5.39 29.41 -56.01
CA LEU A 5 -5.36 28.47 -54.88
C LEU A 5 -4.60 29.13 -53.71
N ALA A 6 -5.29 29.36 -52.60
CA ALA A 6 -4.66 29.72 -51.32
C ALA A 6 -4.10 28.46 -50.66
N ALA A 7 -2.78 28.41 -50.47
CA ALA A 7 -2.10 27.34 -49.76
C ALA A 7 -2.17 27.59 -48.25
N CYS A 8 -2.97 26.80 -47.54
CA CYS A 8 -3.00 26.79 -46.07
C CYS A 8 -1.80 25.98 -45.56
N ILE A 9 -0.77 26.67 -45.05
CA ILE A 9 0.33 26.03 -44.31
C ILE A 9 -0.18 25.77 -42.88
N ALA A 10 -0.56 24.53 -42.60
CA ALA A 10 -0.94 24.10 -41.25
C ALA A 10 0.34 23.89 -40.41
N GLY A 11 0.61 24.81 -39.48
CA GLY A 11 1.69 24.67 -38.51
C GLY A 11 1.38 23.59 -37.48
N VAL A 12 2.22 22.57 -37.38
CA VAL A 12 2.16 21.55 -36.33
C VAL A 12 2.79 22.11 -35.06
N VAL A 13 1.97 22.39 -34.05
CA VAL A 13 2.43 22.76 -32.71
C VAL A 13 2.69 21.49 -31.89
N VAL A 14 3.96 21.17 -31.67
CA VAL A 14 4.38 20.08 -30.76
C VAL A 14 4.30 20.61 -29.33
N SER A 15 3.29 20.18 -28.58
CA SER A 15 3.17 20.48 -27.15
C SER A 15 4.02 19.51 -26.33
N ALA A 16 5.06 20.01 -25.69
CA ALA A 16 5.84 19.25 -24.71
C ALA A 16 5.05 19.15 -23.40
N VAL A 17 4.54 17.97 -23.06
CA VAL A 17 3.88 17.71 -21.79
C VAL A 17 4.96 17.48 -20.73
N PRO A 18 5.04 18.30 -19.66
CA PRO A 18 5.97 18.04 -18.57
C PRO A 18 5.52 16.78 -17.82
N LEU A 19 6.43 15.82 -17.67
CA LEU A 19 6.25 14.67 -16.81
C LEU A 19 6.31 15.13 -15.35
N GLN A 20 5.16 15.51 -14.79
CA GLN A 20 5.06 15.76 -13.35
C GLN A 20 5.06 14.40 -12.65
N ALA A 21 6.14 14.11 -11.91
CA ALA A 21 6.17 12.98 -10.99
C ALA A 21 5.12 13.21 -9.91
N GLN A 22 3.98 12.53 -10.05
CA GLN A 22 2.92 12.55 -9.06
C GLN A 22 3.44 11.86 -7.80
N PRO A 23 3.49 12.52 -6.64
CA PRO A 23 3.82 11.83 -5.41
C PRO A 23 2.77 10.73 -5.22
N ALA A 24 3.23 9.50 -4.99
CA ALA A 24 2.34 8.39 -4.69
C ALA A 24 1.53 8.76 -3.44
N ALA A 25 0.32 9.25 -3.65
CA ALA A 25 -0.66 9.34 -2.58
C ALA A 25 -0.86 7.90 -2.12
N VAL A 26 -0.41 7.59 -0.91
CA VAL A 26 -0.87 6.39 -0.22
C VAL A 26 -2.37 6.61 -0.06
N GLU A 27 -3.15 5.98 -0.92
CA GLU A 27 -4.60 6.03 -0.91
C GLU A 27 -5.07 5.85 0.54
N ALA A 28 -5.84 6.80 1.08
CA ALA A 28 -6.34 6.74 2.46
C ALA A 28 -7.14 5.45 2.76
N GLY A 29 -7.56 4.71 1.73
CA GLY A 29 -8.14 3.38 1.86
C GLY A 29 -7.15 2.27 2.23
N GLY A 30 -5.86 2.43 1.93
CA GLY A 30 -4.83 1.40 2.13
C GLY A 30 -4.55 1.12 3.60
N THR A 31 -4.46 2.15 4.44
CA THR A 31 -4.18 1.99 5.88
C THR A 31 -5.34 1.32 6.60
N ALA A 32 -6.59 1.68 6.26
CA ALA A 32 -7.79 1.03 6.79
C ALA A 32 -7.86 -0.46 6.41
N GLN A 33 -7.50 -0.82 5.18
CA GLN A 33 -7.43 -2.22 4.75
C GLN A 33 -6.34 -2.99 5.51
N VAL A 34 -5.15 -2.41 5.68
CA VAL A 34 -4.08 -3.00 6.48
C VAL A 34 -4.54 -3.22 7.92
N ARG A 35 -5.19 -2.24 8.54
CA ARG A 35 -5.74 -2.37 9.90
C ARG A 35 -6.74 -3.53 10.00
N ALA A 36 -7.65 -3.64 9.04
CA ALA A 36 -8.64 -4.72 8.99
C ALA A 36 -7.98 -6.11 8.89
N VAL A 37 -6.92 -6.25 8.08
CA VAL A 37 -6.14 -7.50 7.98
C VAL A 37 -5.48 -7.82 9.31
N LEU A 38 -4.79 -6.86 9.93
CA LEU A 38 -4.14 -7.07 11.22
C LEU A 38 -5.15 -7.46 12.30
N ASP A 39 -6.32 -6.83 12.33
CA ASP A 39 -7.36 -7.11 13.32
C ASP A 39 -7.91 -8.53 13.16
N ARG A 40 -8.16 -8.95 11.92
CA ARG A 40 -8.70 -10.27 11.62
C ARG A 40 -7.71 -11.40 11.92
N TYR A 41 -6.44 -11.20 11.62
CA TYR A 41 -5.47 -12.30 11.54
C TYR A 41 -4.37 -12.24 12.61
N CYS A 42 -4.08 -11.06 13.17
CA CYS A 42 -2.93 -10.87 14.07
C CYS A 42 -3.35 -10.47 15.49
N VAL A 43 -4.26 -9.50 15.63
CA VAL A 43 -4.69 -8.94 16.92
C VAL A 43 -5.42 -9.97 17.78
N THR A 44 -5.99 -11.02 17.21
CA THR A 44 -6.59 -12.09 18.03
C THR A 44 -5.60 -12.77 19.00
N CYS A 45 -4.28 -12.69 18.75
CA CYS A 45 -3.23 -13.24 19.62
C CYS A 45 -2.20 -12.19 20.09
N HIS A 46 -1.87 -11.22 19.22
CA HIS A 46 -0.88 -10.17 19.47
C HIS A 46 -1.58 -8.87 19.86
N ASN A 47 -2.19 -8.85 21.04
CA ASN A 47 -2.91 -7.70 21.58
C ASN A 47 -2.44 -7.37 23.01
N GLY A 48 -2.93 -6.26 23.57
CA GLY A 48 -2.57 -5.82 24.91
C GLY A 48 -2.93 -6.80 26.04
N GLN A 49 -3.91 -7.69 25.83
CA GLN A 49 -4.38 -8.68 26.80
C GLN A 49 -3.53 -9.96 26.78
N LEU A 50 -3.39 -10.60 25.61
CA LEU A 50 -2.68 -11.87 25.46
C LEU A 50 -1.18 -11.71 25.31
N ARG A 51 -0.73 -10.61 24.67
CA ARG A 51 0.68 -10.29 24.43
C ARG A 51 1.50 -11.49 23.96
N THR A 52 0.97 -12.30 23.06
CA THR A 52 1.68 -13.50 22.59
C THR A 52 3.02 -13.07 21.99
N ALA A 53 4.11 -13.71 22.41
CA ALA A 53 5.49 -13.34 22.07
C ALA A 53 5.88 -11.89 22.43
N GLY A 54 5.24 -11.30 23.45
CA GLY A 54 5.51 -9.94 23.92
C GLY A 54 5.02 -8.84 22.98
N LEU A 55 4.11 -9.14 22.05
CA LEU A 55 3.67 -8.22 21.00
C LEU A 55 2.19 -7.81 21.16
N ALA A 56 1.91 -6.52 21.02
CA ALA A 56 0.57 -5.92 21.03
C ALA A 56 0.38 -4.99 19.82
N LEU A 57 -0.22 -5.49 18.74
CA LEU A 57 -0.42 -4.78 17.48
C LEU A 57 -1.70 -3.94 17.43
N ASP A 58 -2.58 -4.09 18.42
CA ASP A 58 -3.76 -3.25 18.65
C ASP A 58 -3.39 -1.83 19.14
N ALA A 59 -2.23 -1.69 19.78
CA ALA A 59 -1.73 -0.41 20.26
C ALA A 59 -0.83 0.33 19.25
N LEU A 60 -0.49 -0.29 18.12
CA LEU A 60 0.41 0.31 17.12
C LEU A 60 -0.37 0.98 16.00
N ASP A 61 0.09 2.16 15.62
CA ASP A 61 -0.46 2.94 14.52
C ASP A 61 0.19 2.53 13.19
N VAL A 62 -0.64 2.16 12.21
CA VAL A 62 -0.23 1.79 10.85
C VAL A 62 0.02 3.01 9.97
N GLU A 63 -0.42 4.20 10.37
CA GLU A 63 -0.14 5.47 9.68
C GLU A 63 1.22 6.04 10.09
N HIS A 64 1.71 5.70 11.29
CA HIS A 64 2.96 6.19 11.87
C HIS A 64 3.95 5.06 12.18
N VAL A 65 4.28 4.25 11.15
CA VAL A 65 5.14 3.06 11.31
C VAL A 65 6.58 3.38 11.75
N THR A 66 7.06 4.60 11.49
CA THR A 66 8.43 5.02 11.84
C THR A 66 8.70 4.99 13.35
N GLY A 67 7.69 5.27 14.18
CA GLY A 67 7.81 5.21 15.64
C GLY A 67 8.06 3.80 16.19
N HIS A 68 7.74 2.77 15.40
CA HIS A 68 7.89 1.36 15.79
C HIS A 68 8.49 0.51 14.66
N ALA A 69 9.41 1.09 13.89
CA ALA A 69 9.94 0.48 12.67
C ALA A 69 10.48 -0.94 12.88
N GLU A 70 11.26 -1.18 13.94
CA GLU A 70 11.82 -2.50 14.22
C GLU A 70 10.73 -3.58 14.42
N THR A 71 9.63 -3.21 15.08
CA THR A 71 8.49 -4.10 15.31
C THR A 71 7.76 -4.38 13.99
N TRP A 72 7.49 -3.34 13.19
CA TRP A 72 6.84 -3.50 11.89
C TRP A 72 7.68 -4.33 10.92
N GLU A 73 9.00 -4.17 10.94
CA GLU A 73 9.92 -5.01 10.18
C GLU A 73 9.84 -6.49 10.59
N LYS A 74 9.69 -6.79 11.89
CA LYS A 74 9.44 -8.18 12.34
C LYS A 74 8.12 -8.72 11.78
N VAL A 75 7.05 -7.92 11.78
CA VAL A 75 5.74 -8.29 11.23
C VAL A 75 5.87 -8.60 9.72
N VAL A 76 6.46 -7.69 8.95
CA VAL A 76 6.67 -7.86 7.50
C VAL A 76 7.47 -9.12 7.22
N ARG A 77 8.56 -9.38 7.96
CA ARG A 77 9.34 -10.62 7.79
C ARG A 77 8.51 -11.88 8.04
N LYS A 78 7.63 -11.88 9.05
CA LYS A 78 6.74 -13.02 9.33
C LYS A 78 5.70 -13.23 8.24
N LEU A 79 5.15 -12.15 7.67
CA LEU A 79 4.20 -12.22 6.55
C LEU A 79 4.89 -12.73 5.27
N ARG A 80 6.04 -12.17 4.90
CA ARG A 80 6.83 -12.62 3.74
C ARG A 80 7.24 -14.10 3.82
N ALA A 81 7.53 -14.58 5.02
CA ALA A 81 7.84 -15.99 5.28
C ALA A 81 6.59 -16.89 5.33
N ARG A 82 5.38 -16.34 5.20
CA ARG A 82 4.11 -17.02 5.46
C ARG A 82 4.10 -17.73 6.83
N ALA A 83 4.84 -17.22 7.81
CA ALA A 83 4.89 -17.78 9.15
C ALA A 83 3.74 -17.31 10.05
N MET A 84 3.08 -16.21 9.67
CA MET A 84 1.91 -15.67 10.34
C MET A 84 0.76 -15.47 9.36
N PRO A 85 -0.50 -15.81 9.75
CA PRO A 85 -0.89 -16.54 10.96
C PRO A 85 -0.24 -17.94 11.04
N PRO A 86 -0.14 -18.59 12.21
CA PRO A 86 0.47 -19.93 12.29
C PRO A 86 -0.41 -20.98 11.59
N ALA A 87 0.17 -22.16 11.31
CA ALA A 87 -0.58 -23.27 10.74
C ALA A 87 -1.82 -23.62 11.60
N GLY A 88 -2.93 -23.96 10.94
CA GLY A 88 -4.21 -24.24 11.61
C GLY A 88 -5.05 -23.01 11.97
N ARG A 89 -4.56 -21.78 11.72
CA ARG A 89 -5.35 -20.55 11.83
C ARG A 89 -5.84 -20.08 10.46
N PRO A 90 -6.98 -19.36 10.39
CA PRO A 90 -7.39 -18.68 9.16
C PRO A 90 -6.26 -17.78 8.65
N ARG A 91 -6.02 -17.81 7.34
CA ARG A 91 -4.96 -17.05 6.69
C ARG A 91 -5.56 -16.07 5.68
N PRO A 92 -4.89 -14.93 5.42
CA PRO A 92 -5.14 -14.13 4.24
C PRO A 92 -5.00 -14.94 2.95
N ASP A 93 -5.63 -14.45 1.88
CA ASP A 93 -5.37 -14.93 0.53
C ASP A 93 -3.98 -14.50 0.05
N GLU A 94 -3.56 -15.06 -1.09
CA GLU A 94 -2.22 -14.81 -1.63
C GLU A 94 -1.98 -13.32 -2.00
N PRO A 95 -2.93 -12.60 -2.63
CA PRO A 95 -2.77 -11.17 -2.88
C PRO A 95 -2.56 -10.33 -1.62
N THR A 96 -3.16 -10.72 -0.48
CA THR A 96 -2.95 -10.00 0.77
C THR A 96 -1.54 -10.21 1.36
N TYR A 97 -0.81 -11.26 0.96
CA TYR A 97 0.59 -11.46 1.36
C TYR A 97 1.60 -10.74 0.46
N ALA A 98 1.16 -10.26 -0.71
CA ALA A 98 2.03 -9.72 -1.76
C ALA A 98 2.50 -8.28 -1.50
#